data_AF-A0A928M104-F1
#
_entry.id   AF-A0A928M104-F1
#
_cell.length_a   1.000
_cell.length_b   1.000
_cell.length_c   1.000
_cell.angle_alpha   90.00
_cell.angle_beta   90.00
_cell.angle_gamma   90.00
#
_symmetry.space_group_name_H-M   'P 1'
#
loop_
_entity.id
_entity.type
_entity.pdbx_description
1 polymer ?
#
loop_
_entity_poly.entity_id
_entity_poly.type
_entity_poly.pdbx_seq_one_letter_code
_entity_poly.pdbx_strand_id
1 'polypeptide(L)' 'MSIICRQMQKEDIAKITPLFIEYWNGTGDEWTPELVYRRVWQVLGAPDAYCLIAEDGENPVGFAIGRMETFFR' A
#
# COMPACT_ATOMS: atom_id res chain seq x y z
N MET A 1 -1.10 13.00 -18.11
CA MET A 1 -0.71 12.15 -16.98
C MET A 1 0.58 12.68 -16.41
N SER A 2 0.54 13.15 -15.17
CA SER A 2 1.73 13.55 -14.42
C SER A 2 1.73 12.72 -13.15
N ILE A 3 2.42 11.58 -13.19
CA ILE A 3 2.49 10.67 -12.05
C ILE A 3 3.50 11.22 -11.04
N ILE A 4 3.04 11.42 -9.81
CA ILE A 4 3.87 11.81 -8.68
C ILE A 4 3.96 10.63 -7.72
N CYS A 5 5.19 10.26 -7.35
CA CYS A 5 5.45 9.27 -6.32
C CYS A 5 5.85 9.97 -5.02
N ARG A 6 5.21 9.59 -3.91
CA ARG A 6 5.56 10.09 -2.57
C ARG A 6 5.47 9.01 -1.52
N GLN A 7 6.06 9.26 -0.36
CA GLN A 7 5.94 8.36 0.79
C GLN A 7 4.49 8.32 1.29
N MET A 8 4.02 7.10 1.57
CA MET A 8 2.69 6.86 2.11
C MET A 8 2.55 7.40 3.53
N GLN A 9 1.39 7.97 3.81
CA GLN A 9 0.89 8.25 5.16
C GLN A 9 -0.19 7.24 5.54
N LYS A 10 -0.57 7.19 6.81
CA LYS A 10 -1.58 6.24 7.30
C LYS A 10 -2.94 6.43 6.61
N GLU A 11 -3.29 7.66 6.27
CA GLU A 11 -4.55 8.02 5.63
C GLU A 11 -4.63 7.48 4.20
N ASP A 12 -3.48 7.23 3.56
CA ASP A 12 -3.41 6.72 2.19
C ASP A 12 -3.81 5.23 2.09
N ILE A 13 -3.86 4.50 3.22
CA ILE A 13 -4.34 3.12 3.24
C ILE A 13 -5.77 3.05 2.68
N ALA A 14 -6.62 4.01 3.07
CA ALA A 14 -7.99 4.09 2.57
C ALA A 14 -8.02 4.35 1.06
N LYS A 15 -7.11 5.18 0.54
CA LYS A 15 -7.02 5.51 -0.89
C LYS A 15 -6.59 4.30 -1.73
N ILE A 16 -5.64 3.50 -1.26
CA ILE A 16 -5.15 2.32 -2.01
C ILE A 16 -6.03 1.08 -1.85
N THR A 17 -6.95 1.07 -0.89
CA THR A 17 -7.79 -0.09 -0.58
C THR A 17 -8.61 -0.59 -1.78
N PRO A 18 -9.26 0.27 -2.58
CA PRO A 18 -9.95 -0.16 -3.79
C PRO A 18 -9.01 -0.87 -4.79
N LEU A 19 -7.82 -0.29 -5.05
CA LEU A 19 -6.83 -0.87 -5.95
C LEU A 19 -6.33 -2.24 -5.46
N PHE A 20 -6.10 -2.36 -4.15
CA PHE A 20 -5.66 -3.61 -3.53
C PHE A 20 -6.72 -4.71 -3.71
N ILE A 21 -7.97 -4.40 -3.37
CA ILE A 21 -9.10 -5.34 -3.45
C ILE A 21 -9.36 -5.75 -4.90
N GLU A 22 -9.41 -4.79 -5.82
CA GLU A 22 -9.64 -5.06 -7.24
C GLU A 22 -8.60 -6.04 -7.79
N TYR A 23 -7.32 -5.81 -7.49
CA TYR A 23 -6.24 -6.67 -7.94
C TYR A 23 -6.34 -8.08 -7.35
N TRP A 24 -6.35 -8.21 -6.02
CA TRP A 24 -6.22 -9.52 -5.36
C TRP A 24 -7.52 -10.34 -5.40
N ASN A 25 -8.69 -9.70 -5.30
CA ASN A 25 -9.94 -10.45 -5.43
C ASN A 25 -10.16 -10.90 -6.87
N GLY A 26 -9.60 -10.17 -7.85
CA GLY A 26 -9.50 -10.62 -9.24
C GLY A 26 -8.66 -11.89 -9.40
N THR A 27 -7.76 -12.20 -8.46
CA THR A 27 -6.96 -13.44 -8.46
C THR A 27 -7.58 -14.57 -7.64
N GLY A 28 -8.78 -14.39 -7.09
CA GLY A 28 -9.49 -15.40 -6.28
C GLY A 28 -9.25 -15.30 -4.77
N ASP A 29 -8.59 -14.25 -4.29
CA ASP A 29 -8.55 -13.94 -2.85
C ASP A 29 -9.86 -13.25 -2.38
N GLU A 30 -10.05 -13.16 -1.07
CA GLU A 30 -11.19 -12.48 -0.45
C GLU A 30 -10.73 -11.40 0.54
N TRP A 31 -10.23 -10.30 0.01
CA TRP A 31 -9.84 -9.13 0.79
C TRP A 31 -11.04 -8.22 1.07
N THR A 32 -11.23 -7.87 2.34
CA THR A 32 -12.14 -6.80 2.79
C THR A 32 -11.34 -5.55 3.16
N PRO A 33 -11.96 -4.35 3.18
CA PRO A 33 -11.28 -3.12 3.61
C PRO A 33 -10.58 -3.24 4.97
N GLU A 34 -11.17 -3.95 5.93
CA GLU A 34 -10.60 -4.18 7.26
C GLU A 34 -9.39 -5.11 7.22
N LEU A 35 -9.40 -6.11 6.34
CA LEU A 35 -8.25 -7.00 6.11
C LEU A 35 -7.11 -6.24 5.44
N VAL A 36 -7.40 -5.43 4.42
CA VAL A 36 -6.40 -4.59 3.75
C VAL A 36 -5.79 -3.61 4.74
N TYR A 37 -6.60 -2.91 5.54
CA TYR A 37 -6.10 -1.98 6.56
C TYR A 37 -5.14 -2.68 7.52
N ARG A 38 -5.52 -3.84 8.07
CA ARG A 38 -4.67 -4.61 8.97
C ARG A 38 -3.35 -5.02 8.30
N ARG A 39 -3.42 -5.54 7.07
CA ARG A 39 -2.24 -6.04 6.33
C ARG A 39 -1.28 -4.92 5.95
N VAL A 40 -1.78 -3.82 5.41
CA VAL A 40 -0.96 -2.67 5.00
C VAL A 40 -0.38 -1.99 6.23
N TRP A 41 -1.16 -1.83 7.31
CA TRP A 41 -0.67 -1.21 8.55
C TRP A 41 0.45 -2.02 9.21
N GLN A 42 0.40 -3.36 9.15
CA GLN A 42 1.50 -4.21 9.63
C GLN A 42 2.83 -3.89 8.95
N VAL A 43 2.82 -3.51 7.67
CA VAL A 43 4.04 -3.13 6.94
C VAL A 43 4.35 -1.65 7.19
N LEU A 44 3.41 -0.75 6.91
CA LEU A 44 3.63 0.70 7.00
C LEU A 44 4.02 1.17 8.41
N GLY A 45 3.49 0.53 9.46
CA GLY A 45 3.80 0.87 10.85
C GLY A 45 5.15 0.35 11.34
N ALA A 46 5.88 -0.42 10.53
CA ALA A 46 7.18 -0.94 10.93
C ALA A 46 8.27 0.15 10.81
N PRO A 47 9.19 0.28 11.79
CA PRO A 47 10.24 1.32 11.76
C PRO A 47 11.18 1.23 10.55
N ASP A 48 11.31 0.05 9.97
CA ASP A 48 12.14 -0.30 8.81
C ASP A 48 11.36 -0.26 7.49
N ALA A 49 10.12 0.22 7.49
CA ALA A 49 9.27 0.28 6.32
C ALA A 49 9.63 1.43 5.37
N TYR A 50 9.53 1.15 4.07
CA TYR A 50 9.58 2.17 3.02
C TYR A 50 8.43 1.92 2.04
N CYS A 51 7.39 2.75 2.14
CA CYS A 51 6.14 2.60 1.41
C CYS A 51 5.90 3.84 0.54
N LEU A 52 5.52 3.63 -0.72
CA LEU A 52 5.27 4.67 -1.72
C LEU A 52 3.87 4.54 -2.30
N ILE A 53 3.26 5.68 -2.61
CA ILE A 53 2.04 5.80 -3.39
C ILE A 53 2.33 6.61 -4.66
N ALA A 54 1.78 6.16 -5.78
CA ALA A 54 1.81 6.85 -7.05
C ALA A 54 0.42 7.46 -7.31
N GLU A 55 0.37 8.75 -7.60
CA GLU A 55 -0.87 9.50 -7.81
C GLU A 55 -0.83 10.25 -9.16
N ASP A 56 -1.94 10.24 -9.91
CA ASP A 56 -2.20 11.16 -11.03
C ASP A 56 -3.26 12.17 -10.57
N GLY A 57 -2.79 13.32 -10.08
CA GLY A 57 -3.62 14.25 -9.32
C GLY A 57 -3.98 13.70 -7.95
N GLU A 58 -5.28 13.60 -7.64
CA GLU A 58 -5.78 13.00 -6.38
C GLU A 58 -6.06 11.49 -6.51
N ASN A 59 -5.92 10.94 -7.73
CA ASN A 59 -6.24 9.55 -7.98
C ASN A 59 -5.02 8.66 -7.70
N PRO A 60 -5.12 7.70 -6.75
CA PRO A 60 -4.09 6.69 -6.59
C PRO A 60 -4.08 5.79 -7.84
N VAL A 61 -2.90 5.58 -8.42
CA VAL A 61 -2.71 4.71 -9.59
C VAL A 61 -1.79 3.52 -9.31
N GLY A 62 -1.17 3.50 -8.13
CA GLY A 62 -0.33 2.39 -7.70
C GLY A 62 0.28 2.64 -6.33
N PHE A 63 0.87 1.59 -5.76
CA PHE A 63 1.59 1.67 -4.50
C PHE A 63 2.66 0.57 -4.43
N ALA A 64 3.68 0.80 -3.61
CA ALA A 64 4.69 -0.18 -3.27
C ALA A 64 4.86 -0.15 -1.74
N ILE A 65 4.78 -1.31 -1.10
CA ILE A 65 5.00 -1.45 0.33
C ILE A 65 6.09 -2.48 0.58
N GLY A 66 6.97 -2.19 1.52
CA GLY A 66 8.07 -3.06 1.85
C GLY A 66 8.76 -2.62 3.13
N ARG A 67 9.59 -3.52 3.66
CA ARG A 67 10.44 -3.28 4.83
C ARG A 67 11.84 -3.77 4.53
N MET A 68 12.83 -3.10 5.11
CA MET A 68 14.23 -3.50 4.98
C MET A 68 14.48 -4.74 5.84
N GLU A 69 14.75 -5.88 5.22
CA GLU A 69 15.17 -7.07 5.95
C GLU A 69 16.65 -6.93 6.34
N THR A 70 16.93 -7.00 7.63
CA THR A 70 18.31 -6.93 8.15
C THR A 70 18.88 -8.33 8.32
N PHE A 71 19.88 -8.66 7.50
CA PHE A 71 20.62 -9.93 7.55
C PHE A 71 21.92 -9.77 8.35
N PHE A 72 21.84 -9.33 9.60
CA PHE A 72 23.01 -9.39 10.49
C PHE A 72 23.06 -10.80 11.10
N ARG A 73 24.03 -11.60 10.65
CA ARG A 73 24.45 -12.85 11.29
C ARG A 73 25.42 -12.58 12.43
#